data_AF-A0A0Q6VW55-F1
#
_entry.id   AF-A0A0Q6VW55-F1
#
_cell.length_a   1.000
_cell.length_b   1.000
_cell.length_c   1.000
_cell.angle_alpha   90.00
_cell.angle_beta   90.00
_cell.angle_gamma   90.00
#
_symmetry.space_group_name_H-M   'P 1'
#
loop_
_entity.id
_entity.type
_entity.pdbx_description
1 polymer ?
#
loop_
_entity_poly.entity_id
_entity_poly.type
_entity_poly.pdbx_seq_one_letter_code
_entity_poly.pdbx_strand_id
1 'polypeptide(L)'
;MIIVVEGISAAGKTTWCHQRAGEYLIKESYPEKRPDRHADPSEAARLWTEWNAKRWSDAVAMERAKGLAVCDTDPLKLHFIWALWQVGEAQEADWLSQLEFSRAAVSDRRLGFADRYMFKTIDPLLAQQQRDRDTARPRPNFGLHLRLHNSLVRWYETIAKVMPERLIWGLPGMLPSIEMTANPRRYDLPLFDRFIGLLPGRSGGP
;
A
#
# COMPACT_ATOMS: atom_id res chain seq x y z
N MET A 1 -0.12 15.51 -8.56
CA MET A 1 -0.97 14.47 -7.98
C MET A 1 -0.21 13.15 -7.84
N ILE A 2 -0.40 12.41 -6.75
CA ILE A 2 0.10 11.05 -6.51
C ILE A 2 -1.10 10.11 -6.40
N ILE A 3 -1.17 9.13 -7.29
CA ILE A 3 -2.17 8.06 -7.29
C ILE A 3 -1.52 6.76 -6.81
N VAL A 4 -2.17 6.07 -5.89
CA VAL A 4 -1.82 4.71 -5.48
C VAL A 4 -2.76 3.71 -6.12
N VAL A 5 -2.20 2.65 -6.71
CA VAL A 5 -2.96 1.50 -7.22
C VAL A 5 -2.68 0.29 -6.34
N GLU A 6 -3.70 -0.21 -5.65
CA GLU A 6 -3.57 -1.28 -4.67
C GLU A 6 -4.61 -2.39 -4.83
N GLY A 7 -4.33 -3.54 -4.22
CA GLY A 7 -5.11 -4.78 -4.32
C GLY A 7 -4.19 -5.99 -4.22
N ILE A 8 -4.75 -7.20 -4.11
CA ILE A 8 -3.91 -8.40 -3.91
C ILE A 8 -3.11 -8.79 -5.16
N SER A 9 -2.20 -9.75 -4.99
CA SER A 9 -1.54 -10.40 -6.13
C SER A 9 -2.59 -10.99 -7.08
N ALA A 10 -2.28 -10.98 -8.37
CA ALA A 10 -3.14 -11.38 -9.48
C ALA A 10 -4.38 -10.48 -9.72
N ALA A 11 -4.61 -9.40 -8.98
CA ALA A 11 -5.73 -8.49 -9.23
C ALA A 11 -5.61 -7.63 -10.53
N GLY A 12 -4.52 -7.78 -11.30
CA GLY A 12 -4.29 -7.03 -12.55
C GLY A 12 -3.68 -5.63 -12.40
N LYS A 13 -3.25 -5.24 -11.19
CA LYS A 13 -2.69 -3.90 -10.89
C LYS A 13 -1.48 -3.54 -11.74
N THR A 14 -0.45 -4.38 -11.73
CA THR A 14 0.80 -4.15 -12.47
C THR A 14 0.50 -4.00 -13.95
N THR A 15 -0.34 -4.87 -14.52
CA THR A 15 -0.78 -4.77 -15.92
C THR A 15 -1.46 -3.44 -16.20
N TRP A 16 -2.41 -3.02 -15.35
CA TRP A 16 -3.08 -1.74 -15.50
C TRP A 16 -2.10 -0.57 -15.40
N CYS A 17 -1.20 -0.58 -14.41
CA CYS A 17 -0.20 0.46 -14.23
C CYS A 17 0.71 0.59 -15.46
N HIS A 18 1.20 -0.52 -16.01
CA HIS A 18 2.02 -0.50 -17.22
C HIS A 18 1.27 0.02 -18.44
N GLN A 19 -0.01 -0.33 -18.59
CA GLN A 19 -0.83 0.11 -19.73
C GLN A 19 -1.29 1.56 -19.64
N ARG A 20 -1.50 2.09 -18.42
CA ARG A 20 -2.18 3.37 -18.19
C ARG A 20 -1.29 4.46 -17.65
N ALA A 21 -0.29 4.13 -16.82
CA ALA A 21 0.56 5.13 -16.19
C ALA A 21 1.73 5.58 -17.08
N GLY A 22 2.17 4.74 -18.03
CA GLY A 22 3.24 5.09 -18.97
C GLY A 22 4.46 5.70 -18.27
N GLU A 23 4.77 6.96 -18.61
CA GLU A 23 5.92 7.69 -18.08
C GLU A 23 5.75 8.22 -16.64
N TYR A 24 4.54 8.13 -16.06
CA TYR A 24 4.20 8.55 -14.70
C TYR A 24 4.37 7.40 -13.68
N LEU A 25 4.75 6.21 -14.14
CA LEU A 25 4.79 4.99 -13.33
C LEU A 25 5.95 4.97 -12.32
N ILE A 26 5.60 4.87 -11.05
CA ILE A 26 6.49 4.43 -9.97
C ILE A 26 6.27 2.93 -9.78
N LYS A 27 7.21 2.12 -10.27
CA LYS A 27 7.14 0.66 -10.19
C LYS A 27 7.21 0.18 -8.74
N GLU A 28 6.58 -0.95 -8.46
CA GLU A 28 6.85 -1.67 -7.23
C GLU A 28 8.32 -2.13 -7.22
N SER A 29 9.01 -1.89 -6.11
CA SER A 29 10.42 -2.26 -5.93
C SER A 29 10.70 -2.64 -4.49
N TYR A 30 11.80 -3.36 -4.28
CA TYR A 30 12.22 -3.88 -2.98
C TYR A 30 13.73 -3.69 -2.81
N PRO A 31 14.24 -3.59 -1.57
CA PRO A 31 15.67 -3.67 -1.32
C PRO A 31 16.23 -4.97 -1.89
N GLU A 32 17.45 -4.93 -2.42
CA GLU A 32 18.14 -6.11 -2.95
C GLU A 32 18.27 -7.19 -1.87
N LYS A 33 18.74 -6.81 -0.69
CA LYS A 33 18.69 -7.64 0.52
C LYS A 33 17.42 -7.32 1.30
N ARG A 34 16.44 -8.22 1.24
CA ARG A 34 15.18 -8.06 1.98
C ARG A 34 15.44 -8.10 3.49
N PRO A 35 15.00 -7.09 4.26
CA PRO A 35 15.11 -7.13 5.71
C PRO A 35 14.31 -8.31 6.29
N ASP A 36 14.99 -9.10 7.13
CA ASP A 36 14.41 -10.28 7.77
C ASP A 36 13.91 -9.95 9.18
N ARG A 37 12.59 -9.99 9.33
CA ARG A 37 11.92 -9.72 10.61
C ARG A 37 12.21 -10.78 11.67
N HIS A 38 12.56 -12.01 11.29
CA HIS A 38 12.81 -13.08 12.25
C HIS A 38 14.22 -12.98 12.83
N ALA A 39 15.15 -12.39 12.08
CA ALA A 39 16.51 -12.14 12.55
C ALA A 39 16.59 -10.88 13.44
N ASP A 40 15.98 -9.78 12.99
CA ASP A 40 15.93 -8.52 13.75
C ASP A 40 14.64 -7.74 13.42
N PRO A 41 13.58 -7.87 14.25
CA PRO A 41 12.30 -7.23 13.99
C PRO A 41 12.37 -5.69 13.91
N SER A 42 13.17 -5.06 14.77
CA SER A 42 13.25 -3.60 14.86
C SER A 42 14.01 -3.02 13.67
N GLU A 43 15.16 -3.62 13.34
CA GLU A 43 15.93 -3.20 12.17
C GLU A 43 15.17 -3.48 10.88
N ALA A 44 14.45 -4.61 10.79
CA ALA A 44 13.59 -4.88 9.64
C ALA A 44 12.48 -3.83 9.48
N ALA A 45 11.81 -3.46 10.58
CA ALA A 45 10.78 -2.41 10.57
C ALA A 45 11.33 -1.06 10.09
N ARG A 46 12.54 -0.68 10.56
CA ARG A 46 13.23 0.54 10.14
C ARG A 46 13.58 0.49 8.65
N LEU A 47 14.25 -0.57 8.18
CA LEU A 47 14.69 -0.70 6.80
C LEU A 47 13.54 -0.77 5.81
N TRP A 48 12.44 -1.45 6.16
CA TRP A 48 11.22 -1.44 5.34
C TRP A 48 10.60 -0.04 5.26
N THR A 49 10.57 0.70 6.37
CA THR A 49 10.07 2.08 6.40
C THR A 49 10.95 3.02 5.56
N GLU A 50 12.28 2.89 5.62
CA GLU A 50 13.17 3.71 4.80
C GLU A 50 13.02 3.42 3.31
N TRP A 51 12.83 2.15 2.92
CA TRP A 51 12.56 1.81 1.53
C TRP A 51 11.22 2.39 1.03
N ASN A 52 10.20 2.31 1.87
CA ASN A 52 8.89 2.92 1.62
C ASN A 52 9.02 4.45 1.45
N ALA A 53 9.77 5.12 2.32
CA ALA A 53 10.05 6.55 2.25
C ALA A 53 10.81 6.92 0.96
N LYS A 54 11.76 6.09 0.53
CA LYS A 54 12.42 6.27 -0.77
C LYS A 54 11.41 6.22 -1.92
N ARG A 55 10.52 5.22 -1.97
CA ARG A 55 9.49 5.11 -3.01
C ARG A 55 8.53 6.31 -2.99
N TRP A 56 8.19 6.83 -1.81
CA TRP A 56 7.41 8.04 -1.67
C TRP A 56 8.14 9.27 -2.23
N SER A 57 9.43 9.42 -1.92
CA SER A 57 10.27 10.49 -2.47
C SER A 57 10.34 10.41 -4.00
N ASP A 58 10.47 9.20 -4.58
CA ASP A 58 10.45 9.00 -6.04
C ASP A 58 9.10 9.48 -6.64
N ALA A 59 7.97 9.19 -5.98
CA ALA A 59 6.65 9.65 -6.39
C ALA A 59 6.48 11.18 -6.30
N VAL A 60 6.99 11.80 -5.24
CA VAL A 60 7.00 13.27 -5.09
C VAL A 60 7.86 13.92 -6.17
N ALA A 61 9.02 13.35 -6.50
CA ALA A 61 9.89 13.86 -7.56
C ALA A 61 9.20 13.77 -8.93
N MET A 62 8.55 12.64 -9.22
CA MET A 62 7.77 12.44 -10.45
C MET A 62 6.60 13.42 -10.54
N GLU A 63 5.84 13.60 -9.45
CA GLU A 63 4.77 14.59 -9.37
C GLU A 63 5.29 16.00 -9.65
N ARG A 64 6.41 16.41 -9.05
CA ARG A 64 6.98 17.75 -9.28
C ARG A 64 7.40 17.96 -10.72
N ALA A 65 7.99 16.94 -11.33
CA ALA A 65 8.49 17.01 -12.69
C ALA A 65 7.38 16.99 -13.75
N LYS A 66 6.30 16.22 -13.51
CA LYS A 66 5.30 15.91 -14.55
C LYS A 66 3.86 16.22 -14.16
N GLY A 67 3.62 16.74 -12.96
CA GLY A 67 2.28 16.96 -12.40
C GLY A 67 1.58 15.70 -11.89
N LEU A 68 2.07 14.49 -12.20
CA LEU A 68 1.45 13.21 -11.84
C LEU A 68 2.47 12.13 -11.53
N ALA A 69 2.19 11.30 -10.52
CA ALA A 69 2.85 10.02 -10.27
C ALA A 69 1.80 8.94 -9.99
N VAL A 70 2.02 7.73 -10.52
CA VAL A 70 1.15 6.55 -10.29
C VAL A 70 1.99 5.43 -9.71
N CYS A 71 1.68 5.02 -8.48
CA CYS A 71 2.42 3.99 -7.76
C CYS A 71 1.75 2.62 -7.94
N ASP A 72 2.48 1.63 -8.49
CA ASP A 72 2.12 0.22 -8.39
C ASP A 72 2.44 -0.25 -6.97
N THR A 73 1.40 -0.47 -6.15
CA THR A 73 1.45 -0.63 -4.68
C THR A 73 1.76 0.67 -3.92
N ASP A 74 1.05 0.87 -2.82
CA ASP A 74 1.18 2.01 -1.90
C ASP A 74 2.61 2.18 -1.37
N PRO A 75 3.24 3.37 -1.48
CA PRO A 75 4.51 3.65 -0.82
C PRO A 75 4.43 3.66 0.71
N LEU A 76 3.30 4.01 1.32
CA LEU A 76 3.14 3.92 2.78
C LEU A 76 3.31 2.47 3.24
N LYS A 77 2.74 1.52 2.48
CA LYS A 77 2.80 0.03 2.61
C LYS A 77 2.65 -0.57 4.02
N LEU A 78 2.30 0.25 5.01
CA LEU A 78 2.12 -0.12 6.40
C LEU A 78 0.97 -1.14 6.58
N HIS A 79 0.03 -1.16 5.63
CA HIS A 79 -1.01 -2.18 5.52
C HIS A 79 -0.46 -3.61 5.51
N PHE A 80 0.75 -3.84 4.99
CA PHE A 80 1.27 -5.18 4.80
C PHE A 80 1.59 -5.85 6.14
N ILE A 81 2.33 -5.17 7.01
CA ILE A 81 2.65 -5.69 8.34
C ILE A 81 1.41 -5.76 9.23
N TRP A 82 0.51 -4.78 9.15
CA TRP A 82 -0.76 -4.81 9.85
C TRP A 82 -1.59 -6.02 9.42
N ALA A 83 -1.72 -6.27 8.11
CA ALA A 83 -2.47 -7.40 7.58
C ALA A 83 -1.86 -8.75 8.02
N LEU A 84 -0.53 -8.85 8.09
CA LEU A 84 0.16 -10.05 8.60
C LEU A 84 -0.18 -10.31 10.07
N TRP A 85 -0.18 -9.27 10.90
CA TRP A 85 -0.60 -9.39 12.30
C TRP A 85 -2.06 -9.85 12.42
N GLN A 86 -2.96 -9.30 11.60
CA GLN A 86 -4.38 -9.67 11.59
C GLN A 86 -4.60 -11.16 11.27
N VAL A 87 -3.75 -11.79 10.46
CA VAL A 87 -3.86 -13.21 10.09
C VAL A 87 -2.93 -14.14 10.90
N GLY A 88 -2.22 -13.60 11.90
CA GLY A 88 -1.32 -14.39 12.76
C GLY A 88 0.07 -14.69 12.18
N GLU A 89 0.45 -14.04 11.08
CA GLU A 89 1.75 -14.20 10.40
C GLU A 89 2.83 -13.22 10.90
N ALA A 90 2.43 -12.27 11.76
CA ALA A 90 3.33 -11.37 12.47
C ALA A 90 2.84 -11.18 13.90
N GLN A 91 3.76 -10.85 14.80
CA GLN A 91 3.42 -10.50 16.17
C GLN A 91 2.91 -9.06 16.22
N GLU A 92 2.13 -8.73 17.26
CA GLU A 92 1.70 -7.35 17.50
C GLU A 92 2.91 -6.42 17.67
N ALA A 93 3.98 -6.90 18.30
CA ALA A 93 5.23 -6.14 18.45
C ALA A 93 5.86 -5.74 17.10
N ASP A 94 5.79 -6.61 16.08
CA ASP A 94 6.29 -6.30 14.74
C ASP A 94 5.47 -5.16 14.10
N TRP A 95 4.15 -5.22 14.27
CA TRP A 95 3.22 -4.18 13.83
C TRP A 95 3.52 -2.85 14.51
N LEU A 96 3.60 -2.83 15.84
CA LEU A 96 3.83 -1.63 16.62
C LEU A 96 5.19 -0.99 16.30
N SER A 97 6.23 -1.80 16.15
CA SER A 97 7.57 -1.35 15.76
C SER A 97 7.56 -0.62 14.41
N GLN A 98 6.96 -1.21 13.38
CA GLN A 98 6.91 -0.56 12.06
C GLN A 98 5.95 0.64 12.02
N LEU A 99 4.88 0.62 12.82
CA LEU A 99 4.00 1.75 13.01
C LEU A 99 4.75 2.96 13.60
N GLU A 100 5.61 2.75 14.60
CA GLU A 100 6.41 3.82 15.21
C GLU A 100 7.33 4.50 14.17
N PHE A 101 8.10 3.72 13.41
CA PHE A 101 8.96 4.25 12.35
C PHE A 101 8.15 4.95 11.26
N SER A 102 7.02 4.39 10.85
CA SER A 102 6.16 5.00 9.83
C SER A 102 5.55 6.30 10.30
N ARG A 103 5.13 6.38 11.58
CA ARG A 103 4.60 7.59 12.19
C ARG A 103 5.66 8.69 12.22
N ALA A 104 6.89 8.37 12.61
CA ALA A 104 8.01 9.31 12.56
C ALA A 104 8.26 9.80 11.12
N ALA A 105 8.26 8.90 10.14
CA ALA A 105 8.42 9.27 8.73
C ALA A 105 7.28 10.15 8.19
N VAL A 106 6.04 10.01 8.68
CA VAL A 106 4.95 10.95 8.35
C VAL A 106 5.19 12.31 8.97
N SER A 107 5.60 12.36 10.24
CA SER A 107 5.98 13.61 10.93
C SER A 107 7.09 14.36 10.18
N ASP A 108 8.10 13.63 9.70
CA ASP A 108 9.22 14.15 8.91
C ASP A 108 8.87 14.45 7.44
N ARG A 109 7.62 14.21 7.03
CA ARG A 109 7.14 14.34 5.63
C ARG A 109 7.88 13.45 4.63
N ARG A 110 8.46 12.35 5.09
CA ARG A 110 9.12 11.30 4.29
C ARG A 110 8.14 10.23 3.82
N LEU A 111 7.01 10.08 4.50
CA LEU A 111 5.86 9.28 4.08
C LEU A 111 4.59 10.12 4.19
N GLY A 112 3.56 9.77 3.43
CA GLY A 112 2.30 10.52 3.46
C GLY A 112 1.14 9.79 2.80
N PHE A 113 -0.02 10.44 2.87
CA PHE A 113 -1.23 10.00 2.18
C PHE A 113 -1.21 10.44 0.71
N ALA A 114 -1.51 9.51 -0.19
CA ALA A 114 -1.67 9.81 -1.60
C ALA A 114 -2.86 10.75 -1.85
N ASP A 115 -2.90 11.34 -3.04
CA ASP A 115 -4.02 12.19 -3.42
C ASP A 115 -5.25 11.37 -3.78
N ARG A 116 -5.05 10.19 -4.39
CA ARG A 116 -6.08 9.21 -4.72
C ARG A 116 -5.57 7.78 -4.52
N TYR A 117 -6.50 6.92 -4.13
CA TYR A 117 -6.32 5.48 -4.00
C TYR A 117 -7.27 4.78 -4.95
N MET A 118 -6.74 3.89 -5.78
CA MET A 118 -7.52 2.97 -6.60
C MET A 118 -7.32 1.58 -6.04
N PHE A 119 -8.36 0.99 -5.48
CA PHE A 119 -8.28 -0.32 -4.88
C PHE A 119 -9.04 -1.34 -5.71
N LYS A 120 -8.32 -2.32 -6.28
CA LYS A 120 -8.93 -3.41 -7.04
C LYS A 120 -9.26 -4.57 -6.12
N THR A 121 -10.55 -4.71 -5.81
CA THR A 121 -11.10 -5.97 -5.28
C THR A 121 -11.12 -7.03 -6.37
N ILE A 122 -10.96 -8.29 -5.95
CA ILE A 122 -11.08 -9.45 -6.81
C ILE A 122 -11.61 -10.59 -5.96
N ASP A 123 -12.53 -11.37 -6.53
CA ASP A 123 -12.98 -12.61 -5.90
C ASP A 123 -11.78 -13.56 -5.72
N PRO A 124 -11.58 -14.16 -4.53
CA PRO A 124 -10.45 -15.05 -4.26
C PRO A 124 -10.33 -16.23 -5.24
N LEU A 125 -11.44 -16.83 -5.67
CA LEU A 125 -11.44 -17.93 -6.65
C LEU A 125 -11.02 -17.43 -8.02
N LEU A 126 -11.51 -16.25 -8.43
CA LEU A 126 -11.08 -15.63 -9.67
C LEU A 126 -9.59 -15.25 -9.63
N ALA A 127 -9.08 -14.74 -8.50
CA ALA A 127 -7.66 -14.44 -8.34
C ALA A 127 -6.80 -15.70 -8.47
N GLN A 128 -7.27 -16.82 -7.89
CA GLN A 128 -6.66 -18.13 -7.97
C GLN A 128 -6.60 -18.62 -9.42
N GLN A 129 -7.72 -18.55 -10.15
CA GLN A 129 -7.77 -18.89 -11.58
C GLN A 129 -6.84 -18.01 -12.43
N GLN A 130 -6.75 -16.70 -12.15
CA GLN A 130 -5.85 -15.80 -12.86
C GLN A 130 -4.39 -16.13 -12.60
N ARG A 131 -4.03 -16.49 -11.36
CA ARG A 131 -2.69 -16.99 -11.04
C ARG A 131 -2.35 -18.25 -11.84
N ASP A 132 -3.26 -19.22 -11.87
CA ASP A 132 -3.02 -20.52 -12.50
C ASP A 132 -2.88 -20.43 -14.03
N ARG A 133 -3.49 -19.41 -14.65
CA ARG A 133 -3.34 -19.11 -16.08
C ARG A 133 -2.08 -18.31 -16.41
N ASP A 134 -1.49 -17.62 -15.43
CA ASP A 134 -0.26 -16.83 -15.59
C ASP A 134 0.97 -17.70 -15.32
N THR A 135 1.37 -18.50 -16.30
CA THR A 135 2.56 -19.35 -16.22
C THR A 135 3.87 -18.57 -16.37
N ALA A 136 3.80 -17.30 -16.81
CA ALA A 136 4.96 -16.45 -17.05
C ALA A 136 5.54 -15.85 -15.76
N ARG A 137 4.75 -15.74 -14.69
CA ARG A 137 5.19 -15.09 -13.45
C ARG A 137 4.97 -16.00 -12.22
N PRO A 138 6.04 -16.51 -11.58
CA PRO A 138 5.90 -17.27 -10.35
C PRO A 138 5.40 -16.37 -9.20
N ARG A 139 4.43 -16.88 -8.43
CA ARG A 139 3.80 -16.17 -7.30
C ARG A 139 3.86 -17.05 -6.04
N PRO A 140 5.04 -17.28 -5.46
CA PRO A 140 5.24 -18.23 -4.36
C PRO A 140 4.42 -17.88 -3.11
N ASN A 141 4.19 -16.58 -2.85
CA ASN A 141 3.45 -16.11 -1.68
C ASN A 141 1.95 -15.85 -1.96
N PHE A 142 1.39 -16.39 -3.04
CA PHE A 142 0.01 -16.10 -3.42
C PHE A 142 -1.01 -16.50 -2.34
N GLY A 143 -0.84 -17.68 -1.74
CA GLY A 143 -1.71 -18.15 -0.66
C GLY A 143 -1.73 -17.18 0.53
N LEU A 144 -0.58 -16.64 0.89
CA LEU A 144 -0.48 -15.59 1.91
C LEU A 144 -1.26 -14.34 1.46
N HIS A 145 -1.01 -13.82 0.25
CA HIS A 145 -1.71 -12.64 -0.27
C HIS A 145 -3.24 -12.80 -0.32
N LEU A 146 -3.75 -14.01 -0.58
CA LEU A 146 -5.17 -14.30 -0.49
C LEU A 146 -5.69 -14.14 0.95
N ARG A 147 -4.98 -14.68 1.94
CA ARG A 147 -5.36 -14.50 3.37
C ARG A 147 -5.35 -13.04 3.79
N LEU A 148 -4.42 -12.24 3.25
CA LEU A 148 -4.32 -10.81 3.55
C LEU A 148 -5.45 -9.96 2.93
N HIS A 149 -6.23 -10.51 1.99
CA HIS A 149 -7.19 -9.74 1.19
C HIS A 149 -8.19 -8.96 2.06
N ASN A 150 -8.83 -9.63 3.02
CA ASN A 150 -9.86 -9.01 3.85
C ASN A 150 -9.29 -7.91 4.73
N SER A 151 -8.09 -8.12 5.28
CA SER A 151 -7.37 -7.07 6.00
C SER A 151 -7.11 -5.89 5.07
N LEU A 152 -6.55 -6.13 3.88
CA LEU A 152 -6.27 -5.07 2.93
C LEU A 152 -7.52 -4.26 2.54
N VAL A 153 -8.67 -4.91 2.33
CA VAL A 153 -9.96 -4.23 2.11
C VAL A 153 -10.29 -3.32 3.29
N ARG A 154 -10.23 -3.81 4.53
CA ARG A 154 -10.49 -3.03 5.75
C ARG A 154 -9.55 -1.84 5.90
N TRP A 155 -8.29 -1.97 5.50
CA TRP A 155 -7.33 -0.86 5.49
C TRP A 155 -7.82 0.30 4.61
N TYR A 156 -8.22 0.00 3.38
CA TYR A 156 -8.70 1.02 2.44
C TYR A 156 -10.11 1.55 2.78
N GLU A 157 -11.00 0.72 3.31
CA GLU A 157 -12.25 1.19 3.91
C GLU A 157 -11.99 2.21 5.03
N THR A 158 -10.95 1.99 5.84
CA THR A 158 -10.57 2.90 6.92
C THR A 158 -9.97 4.20 6.38
N ILE A 159 -9.17 4.15 5.31
CA ILE A 159 -8.74 5.34 4.57
C ILE A 159 -9.97 6.14 4.08
N ALA A 160 -10.97 5.48 3.50
CA ALA A 160 -12.18 6.15 3.00
C ALA A 160 -13.00 6.82 4.12
N LYS A 161 -12.95 6.31 5.35
CA LYS A 161 -13.61 6.95 6.51
C LYS A 161 -12.94 8.26 6.93
N VAL A 162 -11.61 8.33 6.87
CA VAL A 162 -10.85 9.53 7.30
C VAL A 162 -10.63 10.54 6.18
N MET A 163 -10.61 10.07 4.94
CA MET A 163 -10.47 10.88 3.72
C MET A 163 -11.51 10.43 2.70
N PRO A 164 -12.78 10.82 2.89
CA PRO A 164 -13.82 10.52 1.92
C PRO A 164 -13.44 11.06 0.53
N GLU A 165 -13.98 10.44 -0.52
CA GLU A 165 -13.77 10.81 -1.93
C GLU A 165 -12.37 10.55 -2.51
N ARG A 166 -11.41 10.11 -1.69
CA ARG A 166 -10.07 9.76 -2.18
C ARG A 166 -9.92 8.32 -2.64
N LEU A 167 -10.84 7.43 -2.26
CA LEU A 167 -10.83 6.02 -2.65
C LEU A 167 -11.78 5.75 -3.82
N ILE A 168 -11.26 5.09 -4.85
CA ILE A 168 -12.02 4.53 -5.97
C ILE A 168 -11.94 3.01 -5.87
N TRP A 169 -13.10 2.35 -5.85
CA TRP A 169 -13.19 0.89 -5.88
C TRP A 169 -13.12 0.40 -7.33
N GLY A 170 -11.96 -0.15 -7.70
CA GLY A 170 -11.66 -0.65 -9.04
C GLY A 170 -10.60 0.17 -9.77
N LEU A 171 -10.33 -0.25 -11.01
CA LEU A 171 -9.35 0.38 -11.88
C LEU A 171 -10.09 0.95 -13.10
N PRO A 172 -10.23 2.28 -13.23
CA PRO A 172 -10.94 2.90 -14.33
C PRO A 172 -10.22 2.68 -15.67
N GLY A 173 -10.95 2.82 -16.79
CA GLY A 173 -10.38 2.68 -18.13
C GLY A 173 -9.38 3.78 -18.52
N MET A 174 -9.40 4.90 -17.79
CA MET A 174 -8.50 6.04 -17.99
C MET A 174 -7.98 6.55 -16.65
N LEU A 175 -6.87 7.28 -16.66
CA LEU A 175 -6.39 7.98 -15.48
C LEU A 175 -7.40 9.08 -15.07
N PRO A 176 -7.63 9.29 -13.76
CA PRO A 176 -8.37 10.43 -13.26
C PRO A 176 -7.74 11.74 -13.74
N SER A 177 -8.57 12.76 -13.98
CA SER A 177 -8.10 14.08 -14.40
C SER A 177 -7.13 14.66 -13.38
N ILE A 178 -6.07 15.31 -13.88
CA ILE A 178 -5.07 16.01 -13.06
C ILE A 178 -5.67 17.20 -12.32
N GLU A 179 -6.80 17.74 -12.80
CA GLU A 179 -7.53 18.86 -12.16
C GLU A 179 -8.13 18.50 -10.79
N MET A 180 -8.10 17.23 -10.39
CA MET A 180 -8.48 16.81 -9.05
C MET A 180 -7.55 17.42 -7.99
N THR A 181 -8.14 17.95 -6.92
CA THR A 181 -7.41 18.66 -5.87
C THR A 181 -6.37 17.77 -5.17
N ALA A 182 -5.16 18.31 -5.06
CA ALA A 182 -4.09 17.78 -4.23
C ALA A 182 -4.58 17.53 -2.80
N ASN A 183 -4.01 16.56 -2.11
CA ASN A 183 -4.33 16.26 -0.73
C ASN A 183 -3.71 17.29 0.21
N PRO A 184 -4.49 18.22 0.81
CA PRO A 184 -3.94 19.16 1.77
C PRO A 184 -3.49 18.44 3.06
N ARG A 185 -3.93 17.19 3.27
CA ARG A 185 -3.63 16.36 4.43
C ARG A 185 -2.56 15.30 4.17
N ARG A 186 -1.77 15.47 3.11
CA ARG A 186 -0.71 14.53 2.71
C ARG A 186 0.21 14.13 3.86
N TYR A 187 0.54 15.07 4.75
CA TYR A 187 1.44 14.87 5.89
C TYR A 187 0.75 15.19 7.23
N ASP A 188 -0.57 15.05 7.30
CA ASP A 188 -1.36 15.33 8.50
C ASP A 188 -1.18 14.20 9.52
N LEU A 189 -0.27 14.41 10.49
CA LEU A 189 0.02 13.45 11.54
C LEU A 189 -1.19 13.16 12.45
N PRO A 190 -1.98 14.15 12.91
CA PRO A 190 -3.24 13.88 13.61
C PRO A 190 -4.24 13.03 12.81
N LEU A 191 -4.33 13.21 11.49
CA LEU A 191 -5.14 12.34 10.63
C LEU A 191 -4.58 10.93 10.56
N PHE A 192 -3.25 10.77 10.48
CA PHE A 192 -2.58 9.48 10.53
C PHE A 192 -2.89 8.74 11.84
N ASP A 193 -2.77 9.41 12.99
CA ASP A 193 -3.09 8.82 14.29
C ASP A 193 -4.56 8.40 14.39
N ARG A 194 -5.48 9.23 13.87
CA ARG A 194 -6.91 8.88 13.79
C ARG A 194 -7.15 7.68 12.88
N PHE A 195 -6.51 7.64 11.73
CA PHE A 195 -6.59 6.53 10.78
C PHE A 195 -6.16 5.21 11.45
N ILE A 196 -5.01 5.21 12.12
CA ILE A 196 -4.50 4.04 12.84
C ILE A 196 -5.44 3.65 13.99
N GLY A 197 -5.97 4.61 14.76
CA GLY A 197 -6.91 4.33 15.85
C GLY A 197 -8.27 3.77 15.41
N LEU A 198 -8.63 3.89 14.12
CA LEU A 198 -9.84 3.29 13.55
C LEU A 198 -9.61 1.87 13.00
N LEU A 199 -8.36 1.41 12.89
CA LEU A 199 -8.09 0.05 12.45
C LEU A 199 -8.52 -0.94 13.54
N PRO A 200 -9.20 -2.04 13.18
CA PRO A 200 -9.55 -3.06 14.16
C PRO A 200 -8.27 -3.73 14.68
N GLY A 201 -8.25 -4.01 16.00
CA GLY A 201 -7.30 -4.95 16.57
C GLY A 201 -7.55 -6.37 16.02
N ARG A 202 -6.60 -7.28 16.25
CA ARG A 202 -6.80 -8.69 15.86
C ARG A 202 -8.01 -9.23 16.62
N SER A 203 -9.07 -9.60 15.90
CA SER A 203 -10.20 -10.31 16.51
C SER A 203 -9.66 -11.62 17.10
N GLY A 204 -9.72 -11.77 18.42
CA GLY A 204 -9.19 -12.95 19.11
C GLY A 204 -9.84 -14.22 18.59
N GLY A 205 -9.04 -15.05 17.91
CA GLY A 205 -9.20 -16.50 17.93
C GLY A 205 -8.19 -17.05 18.95
N PRO A 206 -8.56 -18.06 19.75
CA PRO A 206 -7.71 -18.64 20.80
C PRO A 206 -6.34 -19.09 20.27
#